data_AF-A0A348AZX7-F1
#
_entry.id   AF-A0A348AZX7-F1
#
_cell.length_a   1.000
_cell.length_b   1.000
_cell.length_c   1.000
_cell.angle_alpha   90.00
_cell.angle_beta   90.00
_cell.angle_gamma   90.00
#
_symmetry.space_group_name_H-M   'P 1'
#
loop_
_entity.id
_entity.type
_entity.pdbx_description
1 polymer ?
#
loop_
_entity_poly.entity_id
_entity_poly.type
_entity_poly.pdbx_seq_one_letter_code
_entity_poly.pdbx_strand_id
1 'polypeptide(L)'
;FGQAADSVERLYAFQLKWGADSEAWVAAIRDDESEIMKGLLRNFDIYSAEQLMVLAQTEEMGFTIERLPFGHFAVQEHLTRSVLDKMKIMVEDIYFQYTVAFTARMWPLLESFNEMVVMWHSSGLDKFWEWRIVADNLDGAIQKELMASQYSNLDDIGPVKLGMSNFVGMLLLWLLGITCAFLAFLAELLLDHMKRAKKVNEIDVIEIREGSL
;
A
#
# COMPACT_ATOMS: atom_id res chain seq x y z
N PHE A 1 -0.51 8.65 -7.24
CA PHE A 1 -1.82 8.12 -6.82
C PHE A 1 -1.57 7.26 -5.58
N GLY A 2 -2.06 7.66 -4.40
CA GLY A 2 -1.65 7.10 -3.10
C GLY A 2 -2.61 6.04 -2.53
N GLN A 3 -3.28 5.26 -3.39
CA GLN A 3 -4.20 4.21 -2.94
C GLN A 3 -3.97 2.94 -3.75
N ALA A 4 -4.06 1.78 -3.11
CA ALA A 4 -3.91 0.48 -3.75
C ALA A 4 -5.18 0.07 -4.53
N ALA A 5 -5.01 -0.80 -5.54
CA ALA A 5 -6.12 -1.45 -6.25
C ALA A 5 -6.72 -2.60 -5.42
N ASP A 6 -7.32 -2.27 -4.27
CA ASP A 6 -7.78 -3.25 -3.27
C ASP A 6 -9.30 -3.54 -3.32
N SER A 7 -10.02 -3.03 -4.32
CA SER A 7 -11.42 -3.37 -4.62
C SER A 7 -11.59 -3.68 -6.11
N VAL A 8 -12.70 -4.31 -6.49
CA VAL A 8 -12.98 -4.63 -7.91
C VAL A 8 -13.06 -3.35 -8.75
N GLU A 9 -13.71 -2.31 -8.23
CA GLU A 9 -13.85 -1.02 -8.90
C GLU A 9 -12.51 -0.30 -9.03
N ARG A 10 -11.64 -0.37 -8.02
CA ARG A 10 -10.31 0.26 -8.08
C ARG A 10 -9.40 -0.47 -9.04
N LEU A 11 -9.43 -1.81 -9.04
CA LEU A 11 -8.69 -2.63 -10.00
C LEU A 11 -9.10 -2.27 -11.44
N TYR A 12 -10.41 -2.13 -11.68
CA TYR A 12 -10.94 -1.64 -12.95
C TYR A 12 -10.51 -0.20 -13.25
N ALA A 13 -10.70 0.74 -12.32
CA ALA A 13 -10.43 2.15 -12.54
C ALA A 13 -8.95 2.44 -12.83
N PHE A 14 -8.04 1.71 -12.18
CA PHE A 14 -6.60 1.87 -12.38
C PHE A 14 -6.10 1.16 -13.63
N GLN A 15 -6.94 0.34 -14.28
CA GLN A 15 -6.55 -0.49 -15.42
C GLN A 15 -5.30 -1.33 -15.11
N LEU A 16 -5.21 -1.83 -13.87
CA LEU A 16 -4.05 -2.59 -13.41
C LEU A 16 -3.99 -3.92 -14.15
N LYS A 17 -2.83 -4.23 -14.72
CA LYS A 17 -2.58 -5.56 -15.28
C LYS A 17 -2.54 -6.59 -14.15
N TRP A 18 -3.04 -7.78 -14.40
CA TRP A 18 -2.96 -8.87 -13.45
C TRP A 18 -2.87 -10.20 -14.18
N GLY A 19 -2.41 -11.24 -13.50
CA GLY A 19 -2.19 -12.50 -14.18
C GLY A 19 -2.04 -13.69 -13.25
N ALA A 20 -2.02 -14.85 -13.91
CA ALA A 20 -1.89 -16.15 -13.26
C ALA A 20 -1.21 -17.15 -14.19
N ASP A 21 -1.06 -18.39 -13.72
CA ASP A 21 -0.43 -19.49 -14.44
C ASP A 21 -1.38 -20.30 -15.33
N SER A 22 -2.69 -20.03 -15.23
CA SER A 22 -3.71 -20.83 -15.89
C SER A 22 -4.98 -20.04 -16.19
N GLU A 23 -5.67 -20.47 -17.24
CA GLU A 23 -7.01 -20.03 -17.60
C GLU A 23 -8.05 -20.36 -16.52
N ALA A 24 -7.79 -21.39 -15.71
CA ALA A 24 -8.70 -21.84 -14.66
C ALA A 24 -9.09 -20.71 -13.68
N TRP A 25 -8.20 -19.73 -13.48
CA TRP A 25 -8.42 -18.59 -12.59
C TRP A 25 -9.54 -17.65 -13.01
N VAL A 26 -9.90 -17.62 -14.30
CA VAL A 26 -10.95 -16.72 -14.82
C VAL A 26 -12.06 -17.47 -15.55
N ALA A 27 -12.02 -18.81 -15.55
CA ALA A 27 -13.00 -19.64 -16.25
C ALA A 27 -14.45 -19.37 -15.80
N ALA A 28 -14.67 -19.10 -14.50
CA ALA A 28 -16.00 -18.87 -13.94
C ALA A 28 -16.61 -17.50 -14.31
N ILE A 29 -15.79 -16.54 -14.72
CA ILE A 29 -16.20 -15.15 -15.02
C ILE A 29 -16.07 -14.80 -16.50
N ARG A 30 -15.64 -15.76 -17.34
CA ARG A 30 -15.35 -15.54 -18.77
C ARG A 30 -16.57 -15.09 -19.58
N ASP A 31 -17.74 -15.61 -19.23
CA ASP A 31 -19.01 -15.29 -19.90
C ASP A 31 -19.79 -14.17 -19.18
N ASP A 32 -19.14 -13.44 -18.27
CA ASP A 32 -19.78 -12.31 -17.57
C ASP A 32 -19.95 -11.12 -18.52
N GLU A 33 -21.18 -10.60 -18.60
CA GLU A 33 -21.54 -9.53 -19.53
C GLU A 33 -21.31 -8.11 -18.97
N SER A 34 -20.95 -7.98 -17.69
CA SER A 34 -20.75 -6.68 -17.05
C SER A 34 -19.51 -5.95 -17.58
N GLU A 35 -19.63 -4.64 -17.72
CA GLU A 35 -18.55 -3.79 -18.24
C GLU A 35 -17.29 -3.85 -17.37
N ILE A 36 -17.47 -3.95 -16.04
CA ILE A 36 -16.38 -4.09 -15.08
C ILE A 36 -15.64 -5.40 -15.32
N MET A 37 -16.35 -6.54 -15.36
CA MET A 37 -15.70 -7.84 -15.50
C MET A 37 -15.00 -7.99 -16.85
N LYS A 38 -15.66 -7.57 -17.94
CA LYS A 38 -15.01 -7.47 -19.26
C LYS A 38 -13.77 -6.59 -19.22
N GLY A 39 -13.81 -5.50 -18.45
CA GLY A 39 -12.68 -4.63 -18.19
C GLY A 39 -11.51 -5.30 -17.50
N LEU A 40 -11.78 -6.02 -16.41
CA LEU A 40 -10.78 -6.81 -15.69
C LEU A 40 -10.16 -7.88 -16.59
N LEU A 41 -10.99 -8.62 -17.32
CA LEU A 41 -10.55 -9.68 -18.23
C LEU A 41 -9.69 -9.17 -19.39
N ARG A 42 -9.89 -7.94 -19.87
CA ARG A 42 -9.01 -7.32 -20.87
C ARG A 42 -7.59 -7.08 -20.36
N ASN A 43 -7.41 -6.94 -19.04
CA ASN A 43 -6.12 -6.70 -18.39
C ASN A 43 -5.56 -7.96 -17.71
N PHE A 44 -6.19 -9.12 -17.94
CA PHE A 44 -5.74 -10.41 -17.45
C PHE A 44 -4.86 -11.11 -18.50
N ASP A 45 -3.69 -11.58 -18.08
CA ASP A 45 -2.77 -12.34 -18.91
C ASP A 45 -2.32 -13.64 -18.22
N ILE A 46 -2.08 -14.69 -19.01
CA ILE A 46 -1.55 -15.97 -18.53
C ILE A 46 -0.04 -16.00 -18.76
N TYR A 47 0.71 -16.35 -17.72
CA TYR A 47 2.16 -16.39 -17.71
C TYR A 47 2.66 -17.77 -17.28
N SER A 48 3.86 -18.15 -17.70
CA SER A 48 4.54 -19.31 -17.12
C SER A 48 4.98 -19.02 -15.67
N ALA A 49 5.19 -20.08 -14.88
CA ALA A 49 5.69 -19.94 -13.52
C ALA A 49 7.00 -19.12 -13.44
N GLU A 50 7.92 -19.31 -14.38
CA GLU A 50 9.18 -18.56 -14.46
C GLU A 50 8.95 -17.06 -14.74
N GLN A 51 8.01 -16.72 -15.60
CA GLN A 51 7.63 -15.33 -15.86
C GLN A 51 6.99 -14.69 -14.64
N LEU A 52 6.11 -15.41 -13.94
CA LEU A 52 5.47 -14.92 -12.71
C LEU A 52 6.52 -14.64 -11.62
N MET A 53 7.57 -15.44 -11.49
CA MET A 53 8.67 -15.17 -10.55
C MET A 53 9.34 -13.83 -10.82
N VAL A 54 9.56 -13.49 -12.09
CA VAL A 54 10.20 -12.24 -12.50
C VAL A 54 9.24 -11.06 -12.33
N LEU A 55 8.00 -11.21 -12.81
CA LEU A 55 6.97 -10.17 -12.74
C LEU A 55 6.59 -9.83 -11.30
N ALA A 56 6.58 -10.82 -10.40
CA ALA A 56 6.31 -10.61 -8.98
C ALA A 56 7.26 -9.60 -8.33
N GLN A 57 8.47 -9.43 -8.87
CA GLN A 57 9.46 -8.47 -8.35
C GLN A 57 9.30 -7.05 -8.90
N THR A 58 8.48 -6.82 -9.94
CA THR A 58 8.41 -5.52 -10.61
C THR A 58 7.46 -4.54 -9.94
N GLU A 59 6.51 -5.01 -9.12
CA GLU A 59 5.49 -4.19 -8.44
C GLU A 59 4.52 -3.47 -9.41
N GLU A 60 4.52 -3.85 -10.70
CA GLU A 60 3.74 -3.18 -11.76
C GLU A 60 2.39 -3.84 -12.06
N MET A 61 2.11 -5.00 -11.47
CA MET A 61 0.91 -5.79 -11.75
C MET A 61 0.42 -6.58 -10.54
N GLY A 62 -0.84 -7.02 -10.59
CA GLY A 62 -1.46 -7.91 -9.59
C GLY A 62 -1.29 -9.40 -9.92
N PHE A 63 -1.43 -10.23 -8.91
CA PHE A 63 -1.37 -11.70 -9.04
C PHE A 63 -2.57 -12.34 -8.37
N THR A 64 -2.97 -13.51 -8.89
CA THR A 64 -4.10 -14.25 -8.32
C THR A 64 -3.71 -15.00 -7.04
N ILE A 65 -4.63 -14.98 -6.09
CA ILE A 65 -4.59 -15.75 -4.86
C ILE A 65 -5.99 -16.30 -4.61
N GLU A 66 -6.09 -17.51 -4.04
CA GLU A 66 -7.37 -18.10 -3.69
C GLU A 66 -7.62 -17.96 -2.19
N ARG A 67 -8.80 -17.46 -1.82
CA ARG A 67 -9.26 -17.50 -0.43
C ARG A 67 -10.02 -18.79 -0.18
N LEU A 68 -9.51 -19.59 0.75
CA LEU A 68 -10.12 -20.84 1.19
C LEU A 68 -11.40 -20.59 2.00
N PRO A 69 -12.32 -21.57 2.09
CA PRO A 69 -13.62 -21.42 2.73
C PRO A 69 -13.60 -20.87 4.16
N PHE A 70 -12.55 -21.16 4.94
CA PHE A 70 -12.42 -20.68 6.32
C PHE A 70 -11.43 -19.52 6.50
N GLY A 71 -11.08 -18.84 5.41
CA GLY A 71 -10.42 -17.53 5.40
C GLY A 71 -8.90 -17.56 5.25
N HIS A 72 -8.28 -18.73 5.14
CA HIS A 72 -6.86 -18.83 4.78
C HIS A 72 -6.68 -18.59 3.28
N PHE A 73 -5.44 -18.35 2.85
CA PHE A 73 -5.12 -18.11 1.44
C PHE A 73 -4.21 -19.21 0.88
N ALA A 74 -4.53 -19.72 -0.31
CA ALA A 74 -3.61 -20.56 -1.07
C ALA A 74 -2.63 -19.65 -1.82
N VAL A 75 -1.38 -19.64 -1.36
CA VAL A 75 -0.31 -18.75 -1.86
C VAL A 75 0.55 -19.51 -2.86
N GLN A 76 0.74 -18.94 -4.04
CA GLN A 76 1.60 -19.50 -5.09
C GLN A 76 3.08 -19.21 -4.80
N GLU A 77 3.99 -20.04 -5.32
CA GLU A 77 5.43 -19.95 -5.03
C GLU A 77 6.06 -18.59 -5.37
N HIS A 78 5.53 -17.85 -6.36
CA HIS A 78 6.08 -16.55 -6.75
C HIS A 78 5.77 -15.44 -5.74
N LEU A 79 4.76 -15.64 -4.90
CA LEU A 79 4.35 -14.71 -3.85
C LEU A 79 5.16 -14.95 -2.58
N THR A 80 6.48 -14.81 -2.71
CA THR A 80 7.41 -14.86 -1.58
C THR A 80 7.15 -13.71 -0.61
N ARG A 81 7.61 -13.85 0.64
CA ARG A 81 7.47 -12.79 1.65
C ARG A 81 8.00 -11.43 1.20
N SER A 82 9.16 -11.39 0.54
CA SER A 82 9.73 -10.14 0.01
C SER A 82 8.90 -9.47 -1.08
N VAL A 83 8.08 -10.24 -1.80
CA VAL A 83 7.10 -9.71 -2.76
C VAL A 83 5.88 -9.19 -2.00
N LEU A 84 5.36 -10.00 -1.07
CA LEU A 84 4.17 -9.67 -0.30
C LEU A 84 4.33 -8.43 0.58
N ASP A 85 5.53 -8.18 1.11
CA ASP A 85 5.89 -6.96 1.85
C ASP A 85 5.62 -5.66 1.04
N LYS A 86 5.55 -5.76 -0.29
CA LYS A 86 5.35 -4.62 -1.22
C LYS A 86 4.00 -4.66 -1.91
N MET A 87 3.20 -5.67 -1.63
CA MET A 87 1.88 -5.85 -2.22
C MET A 87 0.81 -5.69 -1.17
N LYS A 88 -0.41 -5.42 -1.63
CA LYS A 88 -1.59 -5.40 -0.78
C LYS A 88 -2.59 -6.40 -1.33
N ILE A 89 -3.10 -7.28 -0.46
CA ILE A 89 -4.21 -8.14 -0.84
C ILE A 89 -5.48 -7.31 -1.02
N MET A 90 -6.30 -7.68 -2.00
CA MET A 90 -7.61 -7.06 -2.19
C MET A 90 -8.50 -7.31 -0.97
N VAL A 91 -9.32 -6.30 -0.62
CA VAL A 91 -10.34 -6.40 0.42
C VAL A 91 -11.51 -7.23 -0.06
N GLU A 92 -11.86 -7.10 -1.35
CA GLU A 92 -12.96 -7.80 -2.00
C GLU A 92 -12.45 -8.91 -2.91
N ASP A 93 -13.21 -9.99 -2.99
CA ASP A 93 -12.95 -11.04 -3.97
C ASP A 93 -13.48 -10.59 -5.33
N ILE A 94 -12.73 -10.87 -6.40
CA ILE A 94 -13.20 -10.63 -7.77
C ILE A 94 -14.46 -11.47 -8.06
N TYR A 95 -14.48 -12.71 -7.58
CA TYR A 95 -15.62 -13.61 -7.63
C TYR A 95 -15.49 -14.71 -6.57
N PHE A 96 -16.57 -15.42 -6.31
CA PHE A 96 -16.61 -16.57 -5.42
C PHE A 96 -17.15 -17.80 -6.13
N GLN A 97 -16.55 -18.96 -5.87
CA GLN A 97 -17.05 -20.26 -6.33
C GLN A 97 -16.82 -21.33 -5.25
N TYR A 98 -17.66 -22.36 -5.27
CA TYR A 98 -17.43 -23.55 -4.47
C TYR A 98 -16.45 -24.49 -5.17
N THR A 99 -15.57 -25.14 -4.41
CA THR A 99 -14.80 -26.28 -4.92
C THR A 99 -15.76 -27.40 -5.29
N VAL A 100 -15.64 -27.91 -6.52
CA VAL A 100 -16.50 -28.99 -7.04
C VAL A 100 -15.67 -30.24 -7.34
N ALA A 101 -16.28 -31.41 -7.11
CA ALA A 101 -15.74 -32.67 -7.55
C ALA A 101 -16.35 -33.06 -8.90
N PHE A 102 -15.53 -33.17 -9.94
CA PHE A 102 -15.98 -33.66 -11.24
C PHE A 102 -16.11 -35.18 -11.21
N THR A 103 -17.26 -35.69 -11.66
CA THR A 103 -17.55 -37.13 -11.73
C THR A 103 -17.97 -37.53 -13.14
N ALA A 104 -17.85 -38.81 -13.46
CA ALA A 104 -18.35 -39.33 -14.72
C ALA A 104 -19.88 -39.15 -14.80
N ARG A 105 -20.39 -38.87 -16.00
CA ARG A 105 -21.83 -38.77 -16.23
C ARG A 105 -22.52 -40.07 -15.80
N MET A 106 -23.60 -39.95 -15.02
CA MET A 106 -24.35 -41.08 -14.44
C MET A 106 -23.52 -41.95 -13.49
N TRP A 107 -22.57 -41.36 -12.75
CA TRP A 107 -21.82 -42.08 -11.73
C TRP A 107 -22.77 -42.65 -10.67
N PRO A 108 -22.82 -44.00 -10.46
CA PRO A 108 -23.81 -44.63 -9.59
C PRO A 108 -23.73 -44.20 -8.12
N LEU A 109 -22.58 -43.66 -7.69
CA LEU A 109 -22.34 -43.25 -6.31
C LEU A 109 -22.55 -41.75 -6.09
N LEU A 110 -23.04 -41.00 -7.08
CA LEU A 110 -23.18 -39.55 -6.98
C LEU A 110 -24.05 -39.14 -5.79
N GLU A 111 -25.16 -39.83 -5.56
CA GLU A 111 -26.06 -39.53 -4.44
C GLU A 111 -25.36 -39.75 -3.09
N SER A 112 -24.75 -40.91 -2.90
CA SER A 112 -24.00 -41.23 -1.67
C SER A 112 -22.81 -40.29 -1.46
N PHE A 113 -22.16 -39.84 -2.53
CA PHE A 113 -21.09 -38.86 -2.45
C PHE A 113 -21.62 -37.50 -2.02
N ASN A 114 -22.75 -37.05 -2.57
CA ASN A 114 -23.37 -35.79 -2.16
C ASN A 114 -23.79 -35.83 -0.68
N GLU A 115 -24.39 -36.93 -0.22
CA GLU A 115 -24.71 -37.14 1.20
C GLU A 115 -23.46 -37.08 2.07
N MET A 116 -22.37 -37.73 1.66
CA MET A 116 -21.09 -37.68 2.36
C MET A 116 -20.53 -36.26 2.45
N VAL A 117 -20.59 -35.49 1.36
CA VAL A 117 -20.15 -34.07 1.35
C VAL A 117 -20.98 -33.25 2.33
N VAL A 118 -22.31 -33.42 2.36
CA VAL A 118 -23.17 -32.74 3.33
C VAL A 118 -22.82 -33.13 4.76
N MET A 119 -22.58 -34.42 5.05
CA MET A 119 -22.16 -34.87 6.37
C MET A 119 -20.79 -34.31 6.78
N TRP A 120 -19.85 -34.22 5.83
CA TRP A 120 -18.52 -33.64 6.03
C TRP A 120 -18.60 -32.18 6.45
N HIS A 121 -19.37 -31.36 5.73
CA HIS A 121 -19.61 -29.95 6.10
C HIS A 121 -20.40 -29.82 7.41
N SER A 122 -21.45 -30.62 7.60
CA SER A 122 -22.32 -30.53 8.80
C SER A 122 -21.61 -30.94 10.09
N SER A 123 -20.57 -31.77 9.98
CA SER A 123 -19.73 -32.16 11.13
C SER A 123 -18.61 -31.16 11.45
N GLY A 124 -18.37 -30.17 10.57
CA GLY A 124 -17.26 -29.21 10.70
C GLY A 124 -15.89 -29.82 10.42
N LEU A 125 -15.84 -31.02 9.81
CA LEU A 125 -14.58 -31.70 9.48
C LEU A 125 -13.79 -30.94 8.42
N ASP A 126 -14.47 -30.28 7.49
CA ASP A 126 -13.89 -29.36 6.52
C ASP A 126 -13.08 -28.24 7.18
N LYS A 127 -13.63 -27.61 8.21
CA LYS A 127 -12.95 -26.55 8.95
C LYS A 127 -11.72 -27.06 9.65
N PHE A 128 -11.84 -28.18 10.36
CA PHE A 128 -10.70 -28.82 11.01
C PHE A 128 -9.62 -29.21 10.00
N TRP A 129 -10.03 -29.75 8.84
CA TRP A 129 -9.12 -30.16 7.79
C TRP A 129 -8.35 -28.97 7.19
N GLU A 130 -9.01 -27.87 6.86
CA GLU A 130 -8.34 -26.66 6.36
C GLU A 130 -7.30 -26.17 7.37
N TRP A 131 -7.68 -26.05 8.64
CA TRP A 131 -6.79 -25.60 9.71
C TRP A 131 -5.54 -26.48 9.83
N ARG A 132 -5.72 -27.81 9.79
CA ARG A 132 -4.60 -28.74 9.84
C ARG A 132 -3.70 -28.62 8.62
N ILE A 133 -4.26 -28.63 7.41
CA ILE A 133 -3.47 -28.57 6.18
C ILE A 133 -2.71 -27.26 6.07
N VAL A 134 -3.31 -26.13 6.45
CA VAL A 134 -2.64 -24.84 6.50
C VAL A 134 -1.48 -24.88 7.50
N ALA A 135 -1.68 -25.42 8.70
CA ALA A 135 -0.62 -25.52 9.69
C ALA A 135 0.53 -26.44 9.26
N ASP A 136 0.23 -27.52 8.54
CA ASP A 136 1.21 -28.52 8.12
C ASP A 136 1.96 -28.13 6.84
N ASN A 137 1.34 -27.35 5.94
CA ASN A 137 1.86 -27.12 4.58
C ASN A 137 2.06 -25.66 4.20
N LEU A 138 1.42 -24.70 4.87
CA LEU A 138 1.54 -23.28 4.54
C LEU A 138 2.37 -22.54 5.60
N ASP A 139 3.00 -21.44 5.16
CA ASP A 139 3.73 -20.56 6.07
C ASP A 139 2.73 -19.67 6.84
N GLY A 140 2.60 -19.94 8.14
CA GLY A 140 1.73 -19.17 9.03
C GLY A 140 2.13 -17.69 9.17
N ALA A 141 3.40 -17.34 8.95
CA ALA A 141 3.83 -15.94 8.93
C ALA A 141 3.27 -15.22 7.70
N ILE A 142 3.36 -15.85 6.52
CA ILE A 142 2.78 -15.32 5.28
C ILE A 142 1.26 -15.16 5.42
N GLN A 143 0.55 -16.16 5.97
CA GLN A 143 -0.89 -16.06 6.18
C GLN A 143 -1.27 -14.85 7.03
N LYS A 144 -0.54 -14.64 8.13
CA LYS A 144 -0.77 -13.51 9.04
C LYS A 144 -0.47 -12.16 8.37
N GLU A 145 0.58 -12.10 7.57
CA GLU A 145 0.97 -10.90 6.83
C GLU A 145 -0.08 -10.52 5.78
N LEU A 146 -0.59 -11.50 5.02
CA LEU A 146 -1.69 -11.30 4.08
C LEU A 146 -2.95 -10.77 4.77
N MET A 147 -3.38 -11.43 5.85
CA MET A 147 -4.56 -10.99 6.63
C MET A 147 -4.37 -9.59 7.21
N ALA A 148 -3.16 -9.24 7.66
CA ALA A 148 -2.85 -7.89 8.13
C ALA A 148 -2.86 -6.87 6.99
N SER A 149 -2.34 -7.24 5.81
CA SER A 149 -2.25 -6.37 4.64
C SER A 149 -3.61 -5.89 4.14
N GLN A 150 -4.66 -6.71 4.30
CA GLN A 150 -6.02 -6.41 3.85
C GLN A 150 -6.57 -5.12 4.50
N TYR A 151 -6.27 -4.92 5.78
CA TYR A 151 -6.80 -3.79 6.56
C TYR A 151 -5.77 -2.68 6.80
N SER A 152 -4.49 -2.92 6.53
CA SER A 152 -3.49 -1.85 6.55
C SER A 152 -3.60 -0.99 5.29
N ASN A 153 -3.56 0.33 5.45
CA ASN A 153 -3.14 1.17 4.34
C ASN A 153 -1.63 0.95 4.14
N LEU A 154 -1.15 0.87 2.90
CA LEU A 154 0.29 0.79 2.62
C LEU A 154 1.06 2.00 3.21
N ASP A 155 0.37 3.10 3.50
CA ASP A 155 0.92 4.28 4.18
C ASP A 155 0.94 4.16 5.71
N ASP A 156 0.32 3.12 6.29
CA ASP A 156 0.08 2.93 7.73
C ASP A 156 0.74 1.65 8.27
N ILE A 157 1.72 1.11 7.55
CA ILE A 157 2.55 -0.03 7.98
C ILE A 157 3.57 0.44 9.03
N GLY A 158 3.05 0.75 10.22
CA GLY A 158 3.81 0.93 11.44
C GLY A 158 4.05 2.39 11.87
N PRO A 159 4.53 2.61 13.10
CA PRO A 159 4.86 3.93 13.61
C PRO A 159 5.95 4.56 12.75
N VAL A 160 5.57 5.52 11.91
CA VAL A 160 6.51 6.34 11.15
C VAL A 160 7.38 7.09 12.16
N LYS A 161 8.66 6.74 12.25
CA LYS A 161 9.62 7.54 13.02
C LYS A 161 9.64 8.93 12.39
N LEU A 162 9.14 9.93 13.12
CA LEU A 162 9.23 11.32 12.68
C LEU A 162 10.70 11.67 12.44
N GLY A 163 11.08 11.78 11.17
CA GLY A 163 12.41 12.21 10.76
C GLY A 163 12.55 13.73 10.81
N MET A 164 13.79 14.21 10.79
CA MET A 164 14.09 15.65 10.73
C MET A 164 13.40 16.35 9.54
N SER A 165 13.14 15.63 8.44
CA SER A 165 12.37 16.07 7.27
C SER A 165 11.03 16.70 7.63
N ASN A 166 10.35 16.18 8.65
CA ASN A 166 9.01 16.63 9.04
C ASN A 166 9.06 17.96 9.80
N PHE A 167 10.22 18.32 10.35
CA PHE A 167 10.45 19.55 11.11
C PHE A 167 11.20 20.62 10.32
N VAL A 168 11.70 20.30 9.12
CA VAL A 168 12.47 21.24 8.27
C VAL A 168 11.69 22.53 8.04
N GLY A 169 10.39 22.44 7.75
CA GLY A 169 9.56 23.63 7.53
C GLY A 169 9.53 24.57 8.74
N MET A 170 9.43 24.01 9.95
CA MET A 170 9.39 24.78 11.20
C MET A 170 10.77 25.34 11.56
N LEU A 171 11.83 24.58 11.33
CA LEU A 171 13.21 25.00 11.53
C LEU A 171 13.63 26.12 10.57
N LEU A 172 13.18 26.06 9.30
CA LEU A 172 13.41 27.11 8.31
C LEU A 172 12.72 28.43 8.70
N LEU A 173 11.48 28.35 9.18
CA LEU A 173 10.74 29.51 9.71
C LEU A 173 11.46 30.14 10.91
N TRP A 174 11.96 29.30 11.82
CA TRP A 174 12.71 29.77 13.00
C TRP A 174 14.04 30.44 12.63
N LEU A 175 14.82 29.82 11.72
CA LEU A 175 16.05 30.40 11.19
C LEU A 175 15.78 31.74 10.50
N LEU A 176 14.76 31.82 9.65
CA LEU A 176 14.38 33.06 8.99
C LEU A 176 14.03 34.16 9.99
N GLY A 177 13.25 33.83 11.03
CA GLY A 177 12.88 34.76 12.10
C GLY A 177 14.09 35.32 12.84
N ILE A 178 15.04 34.46 13.22
CA ILE A 178 16.29 34.89 13.87
C ILE A 178 17.12 35.78 12.95
N THR A 179 17.21 35.41 11.67
CA THR A 179 18.00 36.17 10.69
C THR A 179 17.41 37.58 10.50
N CYS A 180 16.09 37.70 10.38
CA CYS A 180 15.40 38.98 10.28
C CYS A 180 15.58 39.84 11.54
N ALA A 181 15.45 39.25 12.73
CA ALA A 181 15.65 39.97 13.99
C ALA A 181 17.09 40.47 14.14
N PHE A 182 18.07 39.65 13.76
CA PHE A 182 19.49 40.02 13.79
C PHE A 182 19.81 41.15 12.80
N LEU A 183 19.24 41.12 11.59
CA LEU A 183 19.39 42.18 10.61
C LEU A 183 18.75 43.50 11.07
N ALA A 184 17.57 43.42 11.70
CA ALA A 184 16.91 44.60 12.27
C ALA A 184 17.77 45.24 13.38
N PHE A 185 18.31 44.43 14.29
CA PHE A 185 19.20 44.90 15.35
C PHE A 185 20.48 45.56 14.80
N LEU A 186 21.12 44.96 13.79
CA LEU A 186 22.28 45.57 13.13
C LEU A 186 21.95 46.90 12.45
N ALA A 187 20.80 47.00 11.79
CA ALA A 187 20.34 48.22 11.16
C ALA A 187 20.11 49.34 12.21
N GLU A 188 19.48 49.00 13.34
CA GLU A 188 19.30 49.94 14.46
C GLU A 188 20.63 50.43 15.02
N LEU A 189 21.60 49.54 15.21
CA LEU A 189 22.91 49.88 15.76
C LEU A 189 23.72 50.79 14.82
N LEU A 190 23.66 50.55 13.51
CA LEU A 190 24.29 51.41 12.50
C LEU A 190 23.62 52.80 12.45
N LEU A 191 22.29 52.86 12.47
CA LEU A 191 21.56 54.13 12.47
C LEU A 191 21.85 54.94 13.75
N ASP A 192 21.92 54.31 14.91
CA ASP A 192 22.24 55.01 16.16
C ASP A 192 23.69 55.51 16.17
N HIS A 193 24.63 54.71 15.67
CA HIS A 193 26.03 55.12 15.56
C HIS A 193 26.20 56.31 14.59
N MET A 194 25.54 56.27 13.43
CA MET A 194 25.54 57.39 12.47
C MET A 194 24.89 58.65 13.05
N LYS A 195 23.78 58.52 13.79
CA LYS A 195 23.14 59.65 14.48
C LYS A 195 24.06 60.26 15.53
N ARG A 196 24.75 59.44 16.34
CA ARG A 196 25.73 59.90 17.33
C ARG A 196 26.91 60.60 16.68
N ALA A 197 27.48 60.04 15.60
CA ALA A 197 28.57 60.66 14.85
C ALA A 197 28.17 62.02 14.23
N LYS A 198 26.93 62.14 13.73
CA LYS A 198 26.40 63.39 13.19
C LYS A 198 26.19 64.44 14.29
N LYS A 199 25.74 64.02 15.48
CA LYS A 199 25.55 64.89 16.65
C LYS A 199 26.87 65.43 17.21
N VAL A 200 27.92 64.60 17.24
CA VAL A 200 29.27 65.02 17.64
C VAL A 200 29.83 66.03 16.64
N ASN A 201 29.72 65.77 15.33
CA ASN A 201 30.13 66.74 14.31
C ASN A 201 29.32 68.05 14.35
N GLU A 202 28.03 68.03 14.68
CA GLU A 202 27.24 69.26 14.85
C GLU A 202 27.70 70.08 16.07
N ILE A 203 28.09 69.43 17.17
CA ILE A 203 28.62 70.10 18.37
C ILE A 203 29.99 70.73 18.09
N ASP A 204 30.89 69.99 17.42
CA ASP A 204 32.22 70.52 17.03
C ASP A 204 32.11 71.72 16.08
N VAL A 205 31.14 71.71 15.15
CA VAL A 205 30.89 72.85 14.23
C VAL A 205 30.32 74.07 14.97
N ILE A 206 29.54 73.88 16.04
CA ILE A 206 29.02 74.97 16.87
C ILE A 206 30.13 75.59 17.72
N GLU A 207 30.99 74.79 18.36
CA GLU A 207 32.14 75.28 19.14
C GLU A 207 33.14 76.06 18.27
N ILE A 208 33.42 75.60 17.04
CA ILE A 208 34.30 76.32 16.09
C ILE A 208 33.71 77.69 15.70
N ARG A 209 32.38 77.82 15.68
CA ARG A 209 31.67 79.05 15.30
C ARG A 209 31.56 80.05 16.46
N GLU A 210 31.55 79.58 17.70
CA GLU A 210 31.57 80.44 18.90
C GLU A 210 33.00 80.88 19.30
N GLY A 211 34.03 80.13 18.92
CA GLY A 211 35.44 80.50 19.14
C GLY A 211 36.05 81.48 18.11
N SER A 212 35.28 81.93 17.11
CA SER A 212 35.75 82.84 16.05
C SER A 212 35.11 84.25 16.08
N LEU A 213 34.56 84.67 17.23
CA LEU A 213 34.07 86.03 17.51
C LEU A 213 34.89 86.66 18.63
#